data_AF-A0A832AIX1-F1
#
_entry.id   AF-A0A832AIX1-F1
#
_cell.length_a   1.000
_cell.length_b   1.000
_cell.length_c   1.000
_cell.angle_alpha   90.00
_cell.angle_beta   90.00
_cell.angle_gamma   90.00
#
_symmetry.space_group_name_H-M   'P 1'
#
loop_
_entity.id
_entity.type
_entity.pdbx_description
1 polymer ?
#
loop_
_entity_poly.entity_id
_entity_poly.type
_entity_poly.pdbx_seq_one_letter_code
_entity_poly.pdbx_strand_id
1 'polypeptide(L)'
;MSKLRLMTVLAHPDDESLGMGGTLAKYSREGVDTYLITATRGERGRYGDLQEFPGLEAVGQIRETELRMAAKRLGITEVHFLDYIDGDLDKAEPQEAIAKITYFIREYRPQVVVTFGPEGGYGHPDHIAICQYTTAA
;
A
#
# COMPACT_ATOMS: atom_id res chain seq x y z
N MET A 1 4.90 -13.14 -25.51
CA MET A 1 5.55 -13.10 -24.19
C MET A 1 4.47 -12.92 -23.14
N SER A 2 4.63 -13.46 -21.92
CA SER A 2 3.67 -13.20 -20.84
C SER A 2 3.70 -11.71 -20.48
N LYS A 3 2.54 -11.13 -20.19
CA LYS A 3 2.41 -9.74 -19.76
C LYS A 3 3.20 -9.48 -18.47
N LEU A 4 3.95 -8.38 -18.43
CA LEU A 4 4.76 -7.98 -17.29
C LEU A 4 3.89 -7.44 -16.15
N ARG A 5 4.36 -7.61 -14.91
CA ARG A 5 3.65 -7.28 -13.68
C ARG A 5 4.59 -6.67 -12.65
N LEU A 6 4.17 -5.54 -12.08
CA LEU A 6 4.85 -4.84 -11.01
C LEU A 6 3.90 -4.73 -9.81
N MET A 7 4.37 -5.08 -8.62
CA MET A 7 3.60 -4.97 -7.39
C MET A 7 4.27 -4.00 -6.43
N THR A 8 3.47 -3.19 -5.76
CA THR A 8 3.91 -2.31 -4.67
C THR A 8 3.24 -2.77 -3.38
N VAL A 9 4.00 -2.84 -2.29
CA VAL A 9 3.50 -3.23 -0.96
C VAL A 9 3.86 -2.13 0.03
N LEU A 10 2.86 -1.34 0.42
CA LEU A 10 3.01 -0.05 1.10
C LEU A 10 2.12 0.02 2.36
N ALA A 11 2.30 1.05 3.19
CA ALA A 11 1.66 1.13 4.49
C ALA A 11 0.30 1.84 4.42
N HIS A 12 0.22 2.98 3.74
CA HIS A 12 -0.93 3.88 3.81
C HIS A 12 -1.43 4.36 2.44
N PRO A 13 -2.69 4.83 2.35
CA PRO A 13 -3.24 5.56 1.20
C PRO A 13 -2.57 6.92 0.92
N ASP A 14 -1.64 6.98 -0.03
CA ASP A 14 -0.89 8.16 -0.55
C ASP A 14 0.57 7.80 -0.84
N ASP A 15 1.11 6.82 -0.12
CA ASP A 15 2.47 6.30 -0.31
C ASP A 15 2.75 5.92 -1.78
N GLU A 16 1.76 5.36 -2.47
CA GLU A 16 1.90 4.94 -3.87
C GLU A 16 2.12 6.14 -4.78
N SER A 17 1.46 7.26 -4.47
CA SER A 17 1.52 8.51 -5.22
C SER A 17 2.79 9.28 -4.88
N LEU A 18 3.11 9.42 -3.60
CA LEU A 18 4.25 10.19 -3.10
C LEU A 18 5.60 9.53 -3.42
N GLY A 19 5.71 8.22 -3.22
CA GLY A 19 6.96 7.49 -3.42
C GLY A 19 7.20 7.08 -4.88
N MET A 20 6.16 6.61 -5.57
CA MET A 20 6.33 5.89 -6.83
C MET A 20 5.26 6.16 -7.89
N GLY A 21 4.50 7.26 -7.76
CA GLY A 21 3.41 7.57 -8.69
C GLY A 21 3.89 7.69 -10.13
N GLY A 22 5.04 8.32 -10.36
CA GLY A 22 5.66 8.42 -11.69
C GLY A 22 6.04 7.06 -12.28
N THR A 23 6.56 6.16 -11.46
CA THR A 23 6.95 4.79 -11.86
C THR A 23 5.72 3.96 -12.22
N LEU A 24 4.69 3.97 -11.38
CA LEU A 24 3.43 3.26 -11.61
C LEU A 24 2.75 3.75 -12.90
N ALA A 25 2.60 5.07 -13.06
CA ALA A 25 1.98 5.67 -14.24
C ALA A 25 2.76 5.38 -15.53
N LYS A 26 4.10 5.37 -15.46
CA LYS A 26 4.95 5.01 -16.61
C LYS A 26 4.72 3.56 -17.03
N TYR A 27 4.87 2.61 -16.12
CA TYR A 27 4.76 1.19 -16.45
C TYR A 27 3.34 0.77 -16.83
N SER A 28 2.31 1.34 -16.20
CA SER A 28 0.93 1.14 -16.63
C SER A 28 0.73 1.55 -18.09
N ARG A 29 1.23 2.73 -18.49
CA ARG A 29 1.14 3.22 -19.88
C ARG A 29 1.95 2.40 -20.88
N GLU A 30 2.98 1.70 -20.42
CA GLU A 30 3.76 0.74 -21.21
C GLU A 30 3.10 -0.66 -21.27
N GLY A 31 1.91 -0.83 -20.66
CA GLY A 31 1.12 -2.06 -20.70
C GLY A 31 1.50 -3.10 -19.64
N VAL A 32 2.27 -2.70 -18.62
CA VAL A 32 2.57 -3.53 -17.44
C VAL A 32 1.36 -3.51 -16.50
N ASP A 33 0.93 -4.67 -16.02
CA ASP A 33 -0.08 -4.72 -14.96
C ASP A 33 0.56 -4.27 -13.64
N THR A 34 -0.07 -3.31 -12.97
CA THR A 34 0.46 -2.71 -11.74
C THR A 34 -0.49 -2.98 -10.59
N TYR A 35 0.02 -3.51 -9.50
CA TYR A 35 -0.77 -3.92 -8.33
C TYR A 35 -0.31 -3.14 -7.11
N LEU A 36 -1.27 -2.66 -6.31
CA LEU A 36 -0.99 -2.05 -5.01
C LEU A 36 -1.59 -2.90 -3.90
N ILE A 37 -0.72 -3.33 -2.98
CA ILE A 37 -1.11 -3.85 -1.68
C ILE A 37 -0.82 -2.75 -0.67
N THR A 38 -1.85 -2.24 0.01
CA THR A 38 -1.69 -1.28 1.11
C THR A 38 -2.09 -1.93 2.42
N ALA A 39 -1.28 -1.75 3.45
CA ALA A 39 -1.47 -2.45 4.72
C ALA A 39 -2.72 -1.96 5.49
N THR A 40 -3.02 -0.67 5.37
CA THR A 40 -4.03 0.03 6.17
C THR A 40 -4.93 0.92 5.31
N ARG A 41 -5.98 1.51 5.90
CA ARG A 41 -6.75 2.59 5.26
C ARG A 41 -6.34 3.98 5.71
N GLY A 42 -5.27 4.10 6.50
CA GLY A 42 -4.80 5.41 6.93
C GLY A 42 -5.73 6.09 7.95
N GLU A 43 -6.41 5.30 8.78
CA GLU A 43 -7.46 5.73 9.70
C GLU A 43 -7.02 6.81 10.70
N ARG A 44 -5.73 6.87 11.02
CA ARG A 44 -5.13 7.85 11.95
C ARG A 44 -4.48 9.03 11.24
N GLY A 45 -4.63 9.10 9.91
CA GLY A 45 -4.22 10.25 9.11
C GLY A 45 -4.84 11.55 9.59
N ARG A 46 -4.10 12.65 9.46
CA ARG A 46 -4.56 13.97 9.88
C ARG A 46 -5.79 14.37 9.06
N TYR A 47 -6.89 14.69 9.75
CA TYR A 47 -8.13 15.17 9.15
C TYR A 47 -8.47 16.56 9.70
N GLY A 48 -8.31 17.59 8.86
CA GLY A 48 -8.63 18.97 9.21
C GLY A 48 -8.11 19.40 10.59
N ASP A 49 -8.98 20.07 11.35
CA ASP A 49 -8.81 20.29 12.78
C ASP A 49 -9.41 19.14 13.60
N LEU A 50 -8.90 18.91 14.82
CA LEU A 50 -9.38 17.82 15.71
C LEU A 50 -10.89 17.82 15.96
N GLN A 51 -11.54 18.98 15.87
CA GLN A 51 -12.98 19.13 16.07
C GLN A 51 -13.81 18.60 14.89
N GLU A 52 -13.18 18.48 13.71
CA GLU A 52 -13.78 17.97 12.47
C GLU A 52 -13.54 16.47 12.29
N PHE A 53 -12.74 15.84 13.16
CA PHE A 53 -12.38 14.43 13.06
C PHE A 53 -13.63 13.54 13.14
N PRO A 54 -14.00 12.85 12.04
CA PRO A 54 -15.27 12.12 11.96
C PRO A 54 -15.20 10.72 12.58
N GLY A 55 -14.05 10.33 13.14
CA GLY A 55 -13.78 8.98 13.62
C GLY A 55 -12.91 8.16 12.65
N LEU A 56 -12.22 7.16 13.19
CA LEU A 56 -11.27 6.30 12.45
C LEU A 56 -11.91 5.63 11.23
N GLU A 57 -13.11 5.07 11.39
CA GLU A 57 -13.82 4.37 10.32
C GLU A 57 -14.17 5.32 9.16
N ALA A 58 -14.68 6.51 9.48
CA ALA A 58 -15.03 7.51 8.46
C ALA A 58 -13.79 8.01 7.72
N VAL A 59 -12.67 8.27 8.43
CA VAL A 59 -11.40 8.63 7.79
C VAL A 59 -10.90 7.52 6.87
N GLY A 60 -10.95 6.26 7.31
CA GLY A 60 -10.56 5.11 6.49
C GLY A 60 -11.40 4.97 5.22
N GLN A 61 -12.72 5.16 5.30
CA GLN A 61 -13.60 5.11 4.12
C GLN A 61 -13.32 6.25 3.13
N ILE A 62 -13.06 7.46 3.64
CA ILE A 62 -12.69 8.62 2.83
C ILE A 62 -11.37 8.34 2.11
N ARG A 63 -10.32 7.95 2.84
CA ARG A 63 -8.99 7.67 2.28
C ARG A 63 -8.96 6.47 1.34
N GLU A 64 -9.78 5.44 1.57
CA GLU A 64 -9.94 4.36 0.60
C GLU A 64 -10.53 4.89 -0.72
N THR A 65 -11.53 5.77 -0.64
CA THR A 65 -12.12 6.39 -1.83
C THR A 65 -11.09 7.24 -2.57
N GLU A 66 -10.31 8.05 -1.83
CA GLU A 66 -9.23 8.86 -2.39
C GLU A 66 -8.16 8.00 -3.06
N LEU A 67 -7.71 6.92 -2.41
CA LEU A 67 -6.73 5.99 -2.97
C LEU A 67 -7.24 5.33 -4.25
N ARG A 68 -8.48 4.85 -4.28
CA ARG A 68 -9.05 4.24 -5.49
C ARG A 68 -9.12 5.25 -6.64
N MET A 69 -9.38 6.53 -6.34
CA MET A 69 -9.35 7.59 -7.35
C MET A 69 -7.93 7.90 -7.83
N ALA A 70 -6.94 7.95 -6.92
CA ALA A 70 -5.53 8.13 -7.26
C ALA A 70 -5.01 6.94 -8.10
N ALA A 71 -5.27 5.72 -7.67
CA ALA A 71 -4.95 4.48 -8.36
C ALA A 71 -5.48 4.46 -9.80
N LYS A 72 -6.73 4.89 -10.02
CA LYS A 72 -7.31 5.04 -11.36
C LYS A 72 -6.55 6.05 -12.22
N ARG A 73 -6.05 7.14 -11.65
CA ARG A 73 -5.25 8.15 -12.37
C ARG A 73 -3.85 7.63 -12.71
N LEU A 74 -3.25 6.86 -11.81
CA LEU A 74 -1.95 6.22 -12.00
C LEU A 74 -2.03 4.98 -12.92
N GLY A 75 -3.23 4.50 -13.24
CA GLY A 75 -3.43 3.31 -14.05
C GLY A 75 -3.07 2.01 -13.32
N ILE A 76 -3.19 2.00 -12.00
CA ILE A 76 -3.06 0.79 -11.17
C ILE A 76 -4.20 -0.17 -11.53
N THR A 77 -3.86 -1.43 -11.80
CA THR A 77 -4.77 -2.49 -12.22
C THR A 77 -5.69 -2.91 -11.07
N GLU A 78 -5.12 -3.21 -9.91
CA GLU A 78 -5.88 -3.59 -8.71
C GLU A 78 -5.25 -3.01 -7.44
N VAL A 79 -6.11 -2.69 -6.47
CA VAL A 79 -5.74 -2.19 -5.14
C VAL A 79 -6.35 -3.11 -4.09
N HIS A 80 -5.52 -3.61 -3.18
CA HIS A 80 -5.92 -4.48 -2.08
C HIS A 80 -5.49 -3.89 -0.74
N PHE A 81 -6.33 -4.13 0.28
CA PHE A 81 -6.09 -3.74 1.66
C PHE A 81 -5.81 -4.99 2.48
N LEU A 82 -4.82 -4.93 3.39
CA LEU A 82 -4.55 -6.02 4.34
C LEU A 82 -5.41 -5.95 5.61
N ASP A 83 -6.18 -4.86 5.74
CA ASP A 83 -7.12 -4.56 6.82
C ASP A 83 -6.47 -4.43 8.22
N TYR A 84 -5.23 -3.93 8.28
CA TYR A 84 -4.63 -3.46 9.53
C TYR A 84 -5.02 -1.99 9.80
N ILE A 85 -5.01 -1.60 11.07
CA ILE A 85 -5.27 -0.21 11.47
C ILE A 85 -3.98 0.60 11.36
N ASP A 86 -4.05 1.76 10.72
CA ASP A 86 -2.97 2.76 10.65
C ASP A 86 -2.37 3.05 12.02
N GLY A 87 -1.06 2.82 12.18
CA GLY A 87 -0.29 2.98 13.40
C GLY A 87 -0.21 1.75 14.31
N ASP A 88 -0.78 0.62 13.88
CA ASP A 88 -0.72 -0.67 14.59
C ASP A 88 -0.14 -1.81 13.73
N LEU A 89 0.35 -1.56 12.51
CA LEU A 89 0.94 -2.61 11.69
C LEU A 89 2.24 -3.17 12.30
N ASP A 90 3.01 -2.33 12.96
CA ASP A 90 4.22 -2.71 13.72
C ASP A 90 3.92 -3.62 14.93
N LYS A 91 2.65 -3.67 15.36
CA LYS A 91 2.16 -4.53 16.45
C LYS A 91 1.41 -5.76 15.93
N ALA A 92 1.21 -5.88 14.62
CA ALA A 92 0.54 -7.02 14.02
C ALA A 92 1.35 -8.31 14.24
N GLU A 93 0.67 -9.45 14.19
CA GLU A 93 1.34 -10.75 14.18
C GLU A 93 2.13 -10.89 12.85
N PRO A 94 3.47 -11.04 12.88
CA PRO A 94 4.27 -11.00 11.66
C PRO A 94 3.94 -12.10 10.66
N GLN A 95 3.74 -13.34 11.12
CA GLN A 95 3.43 -14.48 10.28
C GLN A 95 2.09 -14.31 9.54
N GLU A 96 1.10 -13.69 10.17
CA GLU A 96 -0.17 -13.34 9.52
C GLU A 96 0.04 -12.32 8.40
N ALA A 97 0.76 -11.23 8.68
CA ALA A 97 1.03 -10.18 7.70
C ALA A 97 1.85 -10.72 6.51
N ILE A 98 2.90 -11.49 6.80
CA ILE A 98 3.73 -12.16 5.79
C ILE A 98 2.87 -13.10 4.94
N ALA A 99 1.99 -13.91 5.55
CA ALA A 99 1.14 -14.83 4.81
C ALA A 99 0.15 -14.10 3.87
N LYS A 100 -0.44 -12.98 4.32
CA LYS A 100 -1.32 -12.16 3.47
C LYS A 100 -0.56 -11.56 2.28
N ILE A 101 0.66 -11.05 2.48
CA ILE A 101 1.49 -10.51 1.39
C ILE A 101 1.91 -11.64 0.43
N THR A 102 2.34 -12.78 0.99
CA THR A 102 2.72 -13.99 0.23
C THR A 102 1.58 -14.46 -0.67
N TYR A 103 0.33 -14.42 -0.19
CA TYR A 103 -0.83 -14.77 -0.99
C TYR A 103 -0.90 -13.95 -2.28
N PHE A 104 -0.80 -12.61 -2.19
CA PHE A 104 -0.86 -11.75 -3.37
C PHE A 104 0.35 -11.92 -4.29
N ILE A 105 1.56 -12.08 -3.74
CA ILE A 105 2.77 -12.36 -4.54
C ILE A 105 2.57 -13.67 -5.34
N ARG A 106 2.02 -14.72 -4.72
CA ARG A 106 1.78 -16.00 -5.40
C ARG A 106 0.64 -15.96 -6.41
N GLU A 107 -0.43 -15.22 -6.12
CA GLU A 107 -1.57 -15.03 -7.01
C GLU A 107 -1.14 -14.30 -8.29
N TYR A 108 -0.54 -13.11 -8.12
CA TYR A 108 -0.21 -12.26 -9.25
C TYR A 108 1.15 -12.56 -9.88
N ARG A 109 2.06 -13.29 -9.21
CA ARG A 109 3.42 -13.63 -9.68
C ARG A 109 4.14 -12.44 -10.34
N PRO A 110 4.30 -11.30 -9.64
CA PRO A 110 4.96 -10.12 -10.21
C PRO A 110 6.44 -10.41 -10.51
N GLN A 111 7.00 -9.76 -11.53
CA GLN A 111 8.44 -9.85 -11.81
C GLN A 111 9.23 -8.85 -10.95
N VAL A 112 8.56 -7.80 -10.49
CA VAL A 112 9.13 -6.77 -9.63
C VAL A 112 8.19 -6.51 -8.47
N VAL A 113 8.72 -6.56 -7.24
CA VAL A 113 8.05 -6.11 -6.02
C VAL A 113 8.81 -4.89 -5.50
N VAL A 114 8.10 -3.84 -5.10
CA VAL A 114 8.66 -2.61 -4.54
C VAL A 114 8.02 -2.34 -3.18
N THR A 115 8.84 -2.01 -2.19
CA THR A 115 8.42 -1.54 -0.87
C THR A 115 9.44 -0.50 -0.36
N PHE A 116 9.32 -0.08 0.90
CA PHE A 116 10.26 0.85 1.52
C PHE A 116 11.65 0.25 1.74
N GLY A 117 12.64 1.12 1.96
CA GLY A 117 13.91 0.71 2.55
C GLY A 117 13.74 0.29 4.02
N PRO A 118 14.74 -0.39 4.63
CA PRO A 118 14.66 -0.90 6.00
C PRO A 118 14.43 0.20 7.06
N GLU A 119 14.78 1.45 6.75
CA GLU A 119 14.51 2.63 7.58
C GLU A 119 13.08 3.19 7.44
N GLY A 120 12.25 2.62 6.55
CA GLY A 120 10.87 3.06 6.33
C GLY A 120 10.75 4.42 5.61
N GLY A 121 11.81 4.86 4.92
CA GLY A 121 11.89 6.16 4.25
C GLY A 121 12.10 7.34 5.21
N TYR A 122 11.10 7.63 6.05
CA TYR A 122 11.17 8.70 7.06
C TYR A 122 11.02 8.20 8.52
N GLY A 123 11.05 6.89 8.73
CA GLY A 123 11.05 6.28 10.06
C GLY A 123 9.66 5.99 10.64
N HIS A 124 8.59 6.01 9.83
CA HIS A 124 7.27 5.59 10.31
C HIS A 124 7.29 4.10 10.69
N PRO A 125 6.78 3.71 11.89
CA PRO A 125 6.78 2.31 12.33
C PRO A 125 6.13 1.35 11.32
N ASP A 126 4.94 1.69 10.79
CA ASP A 126 4.28 0.87 9.77
C ASP A 126 5.10 0.73 8.47
N HIS A 127 5.89 1.73 8.08
CA HIS A 127 6.73 1.64 6.88
C HIS A 127 7.90 0.67 7.10
N ILE A 128 8.47 0.67 8.31
CA ILE A 128 9.50 -0.29 8.71
C ILE A 128 8.90 -1.69 8.76
N ALA A 129 7.73 -1.85 9.38
CA ALA A 129 7.04 -3.13 9.49
C ALA A 129 6.67 -3.70 8.11
N ILE A 130 6.06 -2.90 7.22
CA ILE A 130 5.69 -3.39 5.88
C ILE A 130 6.93 -3.75 5.05
N CYS A 131 8.06 -3.05 5.20
CA CYS A 131 9.33 -3.43 4.58
C CYS A 131 9.78 -4.82 5.06
N GLN A 132 9.78 -5.05 6.38
CA GLN A 132 10.18 -6.32 6.98
C GLN A 132 9.28 -7.47 6.52
N TYR A 133 7.96 -7.27 6.58
CA TYR A 133 6.99 -8.30 6.20
C TYR A 133 7.04 -8.60 4.69
N THR A 134 7.17 -7.57 3.85
CA THR A 134 7.33 -7.77 2.40
C THR A 134 8.63 -8.49 2.07
N THR A 135 9.73 -8.22 2.78
CA THR A 135 11.02 -8.88 2.54
C THR A 135 11.00 -10.36 2.93
N ALA A 136 10.19 -10.74 3.91
CA ALA A 136 10.06 -12.11 4.37
C ALA A 136 9.07 -12.96 3.55
N ALA A 137 8.19 -12.32 2.77
CA ALA A 137 7.16 -12.96 1.93
C ALA A 137 7.71 -13.47 0.58
#